data_AF-A0A968GRV5-F1
#
_entry.id   AF-A0A968GRV5-F1
#
_cell.length_a   1.000
_cell.length_b   1.000
_cell.length_c   1.000
_cell.angle_alpha   90.00
_cell.angle_beta   90.00
_cell.angle_gamma   90.00
#
_symmetry.space_group_name_H-M   'P 1'
#
loop_
_entity.id
_entity.type
_entity.pdbx_description
1 polymer ?
#
loop_
_entity_poly.entity_id
_entity_poly.type
_entity_poly.pdbx_seq_one_letter_code
_entity_poly.pdbx_strand_id
1 'polypeptide(L)'
;MRKSMCYTKRPEDSMQDGEEILDIVHLTPDDLAKNLEKRLSLAQVRFLRKKLFLLGIGTLTLFLLSMALITILVIKSTRPDFASHGELIFAIPVGLIWLWILRDNPARWRKTHQDILAGAVARVEGQVQCETVGNIGLVQIPHFIVRIADNRFSVDRQIYFQFKNREYYRVFYAPQSRILLGGKQTRPISQKNESRENKTKELIEHLTPQEQELLQQIALGRSNKEIALNLSLSPNTIKMYTSRLYRKLGVRRRTEAIARARELELL
;
A
#
# COMPACT_ATOMS: atom_id res chain seq x y z
N MET A 1 -19.56 -10.48 29.47
CA MET A 1 -20.31 -9.90 28.33
C MET A 1 -19.98 -8.43 28.19
N ARG A 2 -19.10 -8.04 27.24
CA ARG A 2 -18.91 -6.63 26.85
C ARG A 2 -19.21 -6.51 25.36
N LYS A 3 -20.26 -5.76 25.04
CA LYS A 3 -20.74 -5.51 23.68
C LYS A 3 -19.63 -4.85 22.85
N SER A 4 -19.24 -5.51 21.77
CA SER A 4 -18.49 -4.93 20.65
C SER A 4 -19.42 -3.97 19.90
N MET A 5 -19.18 -2.67 20.05
CA MET A 5 -19.92 -1.63 19.35
C MET A 5 -19.35 -1.49 17.93
N CYS A 6 -19.99 -2.16 16.97
CA CYS A 6 -19.74 -2.01 15.54
C CYS A 6 -20.18 -0.60 15.11
N TYR A 7 -19.25 0.26 14.71
CA TYR A 7 -19.58 1.48 13.99
C TYR A 7 -19.72 1.15 12.50
N THR A 8 -20.96 0.89 12.07
CA THR A 8 -21.35 0.90 10.66
C THR A 8 -21.65 2.36 10.27
N LYS A 9 -20.82 2.99 9.44
CA LYS A 9 -21.16 4.29 8.85
C LYS A 9 -21.67 4.09 7.43
N ARG A 10 -22.92 4.49 7.20
CA ARG A 10 -23.66 4.51 5.93
C ARG A 10 -23.09 5.63 5.03
N PRO A 11 -22.99 5.45 3.70
CA PRO A 11 -22.49 6.49 2.82
C PRO A 11 -23.66 7.33 2.31
N GLU A 12 -23.74 8.59 2.73
CA GLU A 12 -24.32 9.68 1.94
C GLU A 12 -24.08 11.01 2.67
N ASP A 13 -23.64 11.99 1.88
CA ASP A 13 -23.58 13.42 2.14
C ASP A 13 -22.43 14.00 2.99
N SER A 14 -21.43 14.56 2.30
CA SER A 14 -20.75 15.83 2.64
C SER A 14 -19.66 16.14 1.62
N MET A 15 -20.06 16.83 0.56
CA MET A 15 -19.17 17.65 -0.23
C MET A 15 -19.10 19.02 0.46
N GLN A 16 -18.02 19.32 1.18
CA GLN A 16 -17.65 20.67 1.57
C GLN A 16 -16.16 20.74 1.95
N ASP A 17 -15.49 21.69 1.33
CA ASP A 17 -14.06 21.97 1.31
C ASP A 17 -13.40 22.01 2.70
N GLY A 18 -12.15 21.52 2.81
CA GLY A 18 -11.34 21.88 3.97
C GLY A 18 -10.17 21.01 4.39
N GLU A 19 -9.88 19.87 3.75
CA GLU A 19 -8.61 19.17 3.94
C GLU A 19 -8.45 18.13 2.83
N GLU A 20 -7.62 18.40 1.81
CA GLU A 20 -7.10 17.37 0.90
C GLU A 20 -6.20 16.43 1.73
N ILE A 21 -6.79 15.67 2.65
CA ILE A 21 -6.19 14.48 3.24
C ILE A 21 -6.31 13.43 2.16
N LEU A 22 -5.17 13.00 1.63
CA LEU A 22 -5.12 11.84 0.76
C LEU A 22 -5.80 10.69 1.52
N ASP A 23 -6.92 10.18 1.01
CA ASP A 23 -7.52 8.96 1.54
C ASP A 23 -6.57 7.82 1.20
N ILE A 24 -5.58 7.62 2.06
CA ILE A 24 -4.44 6.74 1.82
C ILE A 24 -4.93 5.30 1.69
N VAL A 25 -6.11 4.93 2.16
CA VAL A 25 -6.67 3.58 1.92
C VAL A 25 -7.60 3.53 0.67
N HIS A 26 -7.93 4.68 0.07
CA HIS A 26 -8.65 4.76 -1.20
C HIS A 26 -7.82 5.48 -2.28
N LEU A 27 -6.86 4.73 -2.84
CA LEU A 27 -6.21 5.15 -4.07
C LEU A 27 -7.24 5.37 -5.18
N THR A 28 -7.13 6.50 -5.88
CA THR A 28 -7.86 6.67 -7.13
C THR A 28 -7.39 5.63 -8.17
N PRO A 29 -8.21 5.30 -9.19
CA PRO A 29 -7.77 4.40 -10.26
C PRO A 29 -6.48 4.87 -10.95
N ASP A 30 -6.27 6.19 -11.11
CA ASP A 30 -5.04 6.77 -11.67
C ASP A 30 -3.84 6.54 -10.73
N ASP A 31 -4.01 6.76 -9.42
CA ASP A 31 -2.96 6.50 -8.43
C ASP A 31 -2.55 5.03 -8.46
N LEU A 32 -3.52 4.12 -8.51
CA LEU A 32 -3.24 2.69 -8.54
C LEU A 32 -2.51 2.29 -9.83
N ALA A 33 -2.94 2.79 -10.99
CA ALA A 33 -2.31 2.51 -12.27
C ALA A 33 -0.83 2.95 -12.28
N LYS A 34 -0.56 4.20 -11.89
CA LYS A 34 0.81 4.74 -11.83
C LYS A 34 1.67 4.02 -10.78
N ASN A 35 1.10 3.72 -9.61
CA ASN A 35 1.82 2.99 -8.56
C ASN A 35 2.20 1.57 -8.98
N LEU A 36 1.37 0.90 -9.80
CA LEU A 36 1.70 -0.42 -10.37
C LEU A 36 2.89 -0.33 -11.34
N GLU A 37 3.02 0.78 -12.05
CA GLU A 37 4.21 1.12 -12.87
C GLU A 37 5.39 1.63 -12.03
N LYS A 38 5.29 1.59 -10.69
CA LYS A 38 6.28 2.13 -9.74
C LYS A 38 6.52 3.64 -9.88
N ARG A 39 5.54 4.38 -10.39
CA ARG A 39 5.60 5.83 -10.60
C ARG A 39 4.63 6.57 -9.70
N LEU A 40 5.05 7.76 -9.28
CA LEU A 40 4.20 8.68 -8.53
C LEU A 40 3.10 9.29 -9.41
N SER A 41 1.90 9.43 -8.84
CA SER A 41 0.82 10.19 -9.47
C SER A 41 0.98 11.70 -9.28
N LEU A 42 0.28 12.50 -10.08
CA LEU A 42 0.30 13.96 -9.94
C LEU A 42 -0.26 14.41 -8.58
N ALA A 43 -1.29 13.73 -8.08
CA ALA A 43 -1.86 14.00 -6.76
C ALA A 43 -0.84 13.71 -5.65
N GLN A 44 -0.14 12.58 -5.73
CA GLN A 44 0.90 12.23 -4.76
C GLN A 44 2.10 13.18 -4.82
N VAL A 45 2.51 13.65 -6.01
CA VAL A 45 3.56 14.67 -6.15
C VAL A 45 3.11 15.98 -5.51
N ARG A 46 1.87 16.44 -5.76
CA ARG A 46 1.32 17.64 -5.11
C ARG A 46 1.31 17.50 -3.59
N PHE A 47 0.87 16.35 -3.08
CA PHE A 47 0.88 16.03 -1.66
C PHE A 47 2.28 16.09 -1.04
N LEU A 48 3.27 15.43 -1.67
CA LEU A 48 4.66 15.46 -1.18
C LEU A 48 5.25 16.88 -1.23
N ARG A 49 4.97 17.66 -2.29
CA ARG A 49 5.40 19.06 -2.40
C ARG A 49 4.78 19.93 -1.31
N LYS A 50 3.48 19.77 -1.01
CA LYS A 50 2.80 20.47 0.09
C LYS A 50 3.45 20.14 1.42
N LYS A 51 3.77 18.87 1.67
CA LYS A 51 4.46 18.42 2.89
C LYS A 51 5.88 18.99 3.01
N LEU A 52 6.62 19.01 1.90
CA LEU A 52 7.96 19.62 1.83
C LEU A 52 7.90 21.13 2.12
N PHE A 53 6.92 21.82 1.56
CA PHE A 53 6.70 23.25 1.77
C PHE A 53 6.33 23.58 3.22
N LEU A 54 5.43 22.82 3.83
CA LEU A 54 5.08 22.96 5.26
C LEU A 54 6.29 22.75 6.17
N LEU A 55 7.15 21.79 5.85
CA LEU A 55 8.38 21.55 6.61
C LEU A 55 9.35 22.73 6.49
N GLY A 56 9.47 23.33 5.30
CA GLY A 56 10.28 24.52 5.04
C GLY A 56 9.77 25.77 5.76
N ILE A 57 8.46 26.06 5.67
CA ILE A 57 7.84 27.18 6.40
C ILE A 57 8.05 27.01 7.90
N GLY A 58 7.80 25.81 8.45
CA GLY A 58 7.98 25.55 9.88
C GLY A 58 9.41 25.83 10.35
N THR A 59 10.43 25.46 9.57
CA THR A 59 11.81 25.80 9.89
C THR A 59 12.09 27.30 9.81
N LEU A 60 11.51 28.00 8.84
CA LEU A 60 11.71 29.43 8.66
C LEU A 60 11.04 30.26 9.77
N THR A 61 9.80 29.94 10.13
CA THR A 61 9.06 30.64 11.20
C THR A 61 9.77 30.49 12.54
N LEU A 62 10.26 29.29 12.85
CA LEU A 62 11.06 29.03 14.06
C LEU A 62 12.40 29.77 14.02
N PHE A 63 13.05 29.85 12.87
CA PHE A 63 14.27 30.66 12.69
C PHE A 63 14.01 32.13 12.98
N LEU A 64 12.96 32.71 12.41
CA LEU A 64 12.60 34.11 12.64
C LEU A 64 12.25 34.38 14.11
N LEU A 65 11.47 33.49 14.76
CA LEU A 65 11.18 33.60 16.20
C LEU A 65 12.44 33.52 17.07
N SER A 66 13.39 32.66 16.69
CA SER A 66 14.65 32.54 17.42
C SER A 66 15.55 33.76 17.25
N MET A 67 15.64 34.32 16.04
CA MET A 67 16.39 35.55 15.76
C MET A 67 15.79 36.72 16.53
N ALA A 68 14.46 36.82 16.60
CA ALA A 68 13.77 37.82 17.41
C ALA A 68 14.10 37.66 18.91
N LEU A 69 14.06 36.43 19.45
CA LEU A 69 14.38 36.16 20.86
C LEU A 69 15.83 36.51 21.19
N ILE A 70 16.79 36.11 20.34
CA ILE A 70 18.21 36.45 20.51
C ILE A 70 18.39 37.96 20.49
N THR A 71 17.74 38.66 19.56
CA THR A 71 17.81 40.12 19.47
C THR A 71 17.32 40.78 20.76
N ILE A 72 16.20 40.32 21.33
CA ILE A 72 15.67 40.81 22.61
C ILE A 72 16.66 40.54 23.76
N LEU A 73 17.24 39.34 23.82
CA LEU A 73 18.23 38.97 24.84
C LEU A 73 19.48 39.86 24.76
N VAL A 74 19.98 40.15 23.55
CA VAL A 74 21.14 41.03 23.33
C VAL A 74 20.85 42.46 23.81
N ILE A 75 19.70 43.03 23.45
CA ILE A 75 19.28 44.37 23.90
C ILE A 75 19.17 44.43 25.43
N LYS A 76 18.66 43.38 26.06
CA LYS A 76 18.50 43.33 27.51
C LYS A 76 19.82 43.10 28.25
N SER A 77 20.76 42.37 27.63
CA SER A 77 22.11 42.11 28.17
C SER A 77 23.00 43.35 28.27
N THR A 78 22.72 44.42 27.53
CA THR A 78 23.41 45.72 27.69
C THR A 78 23.08 46.45 29.00
N ARG A 79 22.13 45.94 29.80
CA ARG A 79 21.83 46.47 31.15
C ARG A 79 22.64 45.70 32.21
N PRO A 80 23.37 46.40 33.10
CA PRO A 80 24.29 45.77 34.06
C PRO A 80 23.60 44.80 35.05
N ASP A 81 22.31 44.99 35.32
CA ASP A 81 21.56 44.18 36.30
C ASP A 81 21.05 42.84 35.71
N PHE A 82 21.19 42.62 34.40
CA PHE A 82 20.56 41.53 33.66
C PHE A 82 21.03 40.12 34.07
N ALA A 83 22.30 39.97 34.42
CA ALA A 83 22.86 38.66 34.79
C ALA A 83 22.31 38.11 36.12
N SER A 84 21.69 38.97 36.95
CA SER A 84 21.29 38.62 38.32
C SER A 84 19.93 37.92 38.44
N HIS A 85 19.14 37.82 37.36
CA HIS A 85 17.73 37.36 37.43
C HIS A 85 17.46 35.94 36.92
N GLY A 86 18.51 35.14 36.65
CA GLY A 86 18.33 33.73 36.23
C GLY A 86 17.73 33.57 34.82
N GLU A 87 17.59 34.65 34.05
CA GLU A 87 16.97 34.63 32.72
C GLU A 87 17.79 33.86 31.67
N LEU A 88 19.10 33.66 31.90
CA LEU A 88 19.99 32.83 31.09
C LEU A 88 19.60 31.34 31.08
N ILE A 89 18.87 30.87 32.11
CA ILE A 89 18.43 29.47 32.22
C ILE A 89 17.47 29.12 31.09
N PHE A 90 16.71 30.08 30.55
CA PHE A 90 15.78 29.85 29.43
C PHE A 90 16.48 29.76 28.07
N ALA A 91 17.70 30.27 27.92
CA ALA A 91 18.44 30.22 26.66
C ALA A 91 18.97 28.81 26.35
N ILE A 92 19.31 28.02 27.38
CA ILE A 92 19.89 26.68 27.23
C ILE A 92 18.88 25.69 26.62
N PRO A 93 17.64 25.53 27.12
CA PRO A 93 16.63 24.66 26.51
C PRO A 93 16.28 25.08 25.08
N VAL A 94 16.18 26.39 24.82
CA VAL A 94 15.88 26.92 23.48
C VAL A 94 17.00 26.57 22.50
N GLY A 95 18.26 26.71 22.90
CA GLY A 95 19.42 26.31 22.10
C GLY A 95 19.48 24.81 21.81
N LEU A 96 19.15 23.96 22.79
CA LEU A 96 19.09 22.51 22.61
C LEU A 96 17.97 22.08 21.66
N ILE A 97 16.78 22.68 21.77
CA ILE A 97 15.68 22.49 20.84
C ILE A 97 16.11 22.92 19.42
N TRP A 98 16.84 24.03 19.32
CA TRP A 98 17.40 24.53 18.05
C TRP A 98 18.36 23.53 17.39
N LEU A 99 19.31 23.00 18.15
CA LEU A 99 20.26 22.00 17.66
C LEU A 99 19.57 20.71 17.19
N TRP A 100 18.53 20.27 17.90
CA TRP A 100 17.74 19.10 17.49
C TRP A 100 16.98 19.36 16.18
N ILE A 101 16.31 20.50 16.06
CA ILE A 101 15.51 20.87 14.88
C ILE A 101 16.39 21.06 13.63
N LEU A 102 17.50 21.78 13.76
CA LEU A 102 18.46 21.99 12.67
C LEU A 102 19.09 20.70 12.17
N ARG A 103 19.17 19.66 13.02
CA ARG A 103 19.73 18.37 12.63
C ARG A 103 18.72 17.52 11.85
N ASP A 104 17.49 17.40 12.34
CA ASP A 104 16.54 16.41 11.83
C ASP A 104 15.72 16.92 10.63
N ASN A 105 15.32 18.19 10.61
CA ASN A 105 14.49 18.72 9.52
C ASN A 105 15.18 18.72 8.16
N PRO A 106 16.47 19.10 8.01
CA PRO A 106 17.15 19.02 6.72
C PRO A 106 17.27 17.59 6.19
N ALA A 107 17.42 16.60 7.06
CA ALA A 107 17.44 15.20 6.66
C ALA A 107 16.06 14.74 6.13
N ARG A 108 14.97 15.10 6.81
CA ARG A 108 13.59 14.82 6.36
C ARG A 108 13.26 15.52 5.05
N TRP A 109 13.69 16.77 4.91
CA TRP A 109 13.54 17.55 3.69
C TRP A 109 14.25 16.88 2.51
N ARG A 110 15.54 16.52 2.69
CA ARG A 110 16.33 15.85 1.63
C ARG A 110 15.71 14.54 1.17
N LYS A 111 15.26 13.69 2.10
CA LYS A 111 14.62 12.40 1.77
C LYS A 111 13.33 12.60 0.95
N THR A 112 12.47 13.53 1.39
CA THR A 112 11.19 13.81 0.70
C THR A 112 11.43 14.44 -0.67
N HIS A 113 12.43 15.33 -0.78
CA HIS A 113 12.82 15.93 -2.05
C HIS A 113 13.38 14.89 -3.02
N GLN A 114 14.20 13.95 -2.54
CA GLN A 114 14.70 12.83 -3.34
C GLN A 114 13.56 11.94 -3.87
N ASP A 115 12.54 11.67 -3.05
CA ASP A 115 11.37 10.89 -3.51
C ASP A 115 10.61 11.61 -4.64
N ILE A 116 10.46 12.94 -4.56
CA ILE A 116 9.82 13.75 -5.60
C ILE A 116 10.63 13.73 -6.91
N LEU A 117 11.96 13.87 -6.82
CA LEU A 117 12.86 13.85 -7.98
C LEU A 117 12.94 12.47 -8.62
N ALA A 118 13.02 11.42 -7.80
CA ALA A 118 13.06 10.04 -8.29
C ALA A 118 11.74 9.65 -8.96
N GLY A 119 10.60 10.21 -8.50
CA GLY A 119 9.29 9.88 -9.03
C GLY A 119 8.90 8.41 -8.79
N ALA A 120 9.62 7.71 -7.91
CA ALA A 120 9.51 6.27 -7.69
C ALA A 120 8.61 5.93 -6.50
N VAL A 121 7.81 4.88 -6.66
CA VAL A 121 6.93 4.34 -5.61
C VAL A 121 7.38 2.93 -5.25
N ALA A 122 7.59 2.69 -3.95
CA ALA A 122 7.83 1.36 -3.42
C ALA A 122 6.51 0.72 -2.97
N ARG A 123 6.48 -0.62 -3.00
CA ARG A 123 5.34 -1.43 -2.58
C ARG A 123 5.77 -2.42 -1.51
N VAL A 124 4.94 -2.61 -0.48
CA VAL A 124 5.06 -3.73 0.45
C VAL A 124 3.69 -4.37 0.67
N GLU A 125 3.68 -5.68 0.81
CA GLU A 125 2.50 -6.46 1.17
C GLU A 125 2.78 -7.23 2.45
N GLY A 126 1.83 -7.26 3.36
CA GLY A 126 1.98 -8.00 4.60
C GLY A 126 0.83 -7.80 5.56
N GLN A 127 0.91 -8.52 6.66
CA GLN A 127 0.00 -8.33 7.78
C GLN A 127 0.33 -7.00 8.48
N VAL A 128 -0.70 -6.22 8.75
CA VAL A 128 -0.60 -4.94 9.44
C VAL A 128 -0.56 -5.16 10.95
N GLN A 129 0.39 -4.51 11.62
CA GLN A 129 0.43 -4.36 13.06
C GLN A 129 0.38 -2.87 13.42
N CYS A 130 -0.67 -2.47 14.12
CA CYS A 130 -0.85 -1.08 14.55
C CYS A 130 -0.31 -0.91 15.98
N GLU A 131 0.67 -0.04 16.15
CA GLU A 131 1.27 0.32 17.43
C GLU A 131 1.01 1.80 17.71
N THR A 132 0.63 2.14 18.94
CA THR A 132 0.57 3.53 19.41
C THR A 132 1.65 3.73 20.45
N VAL A 133 2.62 4.59 20.17
CA VAL A 133 3.72 4.88 21.08
C VAL A 133 3.40 6.19 21.81
N GLY A 134 3.31 6.12 23.13
CA GLY A 134 3.09 7.28 23.98
C GLY A 134 3.71 7.06 25.35
N ASN A 135 4.94 7.55 25.53
CA ASN A 135 5.42 8.09 26.81
C ASN A 135 6.85 8.61 26.64
N ILE A 136 7.01 9.92 26.53
CA ILE A 136 8.26 10.60 26.87
C ILE A 136 7.90 11.74 27.81
N GLY A 137 7.92 11.48 29.12
CA GLY A 137 7.76 12.49 30.17
C GLY A 137 6.38 13.18 30.20
N LEU A 138 6.38 14.51 30.28
CA LEU A 138 5.21 15.36 30.55
C LEU A 138 4.31 15.65 29.33
N VAL A 139 4.73 15.29 28.10
CA VAL A 139 4.02 15.63 26.86
C VAL A 139 3.45 14.38 26.20
N GLN A 140 2.11 14.25 26.21
CA GLN A 140 1.38 13.13 25.61
C GLN A 140 1.04 13.39 24.14
N ILE A 141 2.04 13.39 23.25
CA ILE A 141 1.76 13.37 21.80
C ILE A 141 1.79 11.91 21.33
N PRO A 142 0.64 11.28 21.06
CA PRO A 142 0.61 9.89 20.59
C PRO A 142 1.23 9.79 19.18
N HIS A 143 2.22 8.92 19.04
CA HIS A 143 2.77 8.55 17.75
C HIS A 143 2.10 7.29 17.24
N PHE A 144 1.41 7.39 16.10
CA PHE A 144 0.74 6.28 15.46
C PHE A 144 1.68 5.60 14.45
N ILE A 145 1.95 4.33 14.67
CA ILE A 145 2.86 3.54 13.84
C ILE A 145 2.10 2.37 13.23
N VAL A 146 2.21 2.24 11.92
CA VAL A 146 1.72 1.08 11.17
C VAL A 146 2.93 0.27 10.72
N ARG A 147 3.00 -1.00 11.12
CA ARG A 147 4.06 -1.93 10.72
C ARG A 147 3.51 -2.94 9.72
N ILE A 148 4.23 -3.13 8.62
CA ILE A 148 3.85 -4.07 7.56
C ILE A 148 5.12 -4.76 7.08
N ALA A 149 5.19 -6.08 7.27
CA ALA A 149 6.43 -6.85 7.17
C ALA A 149 7.54 -6.16 7.99
N ASP A 150 8.69 -5.88 7.39
CA ASP A 150 9.83 -5.23 8.07
C ASP A 150 9.77 -3.69 8.07
N ASN A 151 8.69 -3.11 7.53
CA ASN A 151 8.59 -1.67 7.35
C ASN A 151 7.75 -1.03 8.45
N ARG A 152 8.21 0.14 8.94
CA ARG A 152 7.49 0.97 9.91
C ARG A 152 7.11 2.28 9.27
N PHE A 153 5.85 2.67 9.40
CA PHE A 153 5.29 3.88 8.82
C PHE A 153 4.73 4.74 9.95
N SER A 154 5.27 5.95 10.12
CA SER A 154 4.67 6.96 10.98
C SER A 154 3.51 7.60 10.25
N VAL A 155 2.32 7.47 10.81
CA VAL A 155 1.08 7.96 10.21
C VAL A 155 0.39 8.94 11.16
N ASP A 156 -0.51 9.76 10.63
CA ASP A 156 -1.42 10.52 11.49
C ASP A 156 -2.55 9.62 12.03
N ARG A 157 -3.33 10.20 12.93
CA ARG A 157 -4.45 9.53 13.60
C ARG A 157 -5.49 9.04 12.60
N GLN A 158 -5.82 9.82 11.57
CA GLN A 158 -6.90 9.47 10.64
C GLN A 158 -6.49 8.27 9.80
N ILE A 159 -5.29 8.27 9.22
CA ILE A 159 -4.73 7.14 8.47
C ILE A 159 -4.63 5.90 9.37
N TYR A 160 -4.16 6.05 10.60
CA TYR A 160 -4.01 4.93 11.54
C TYR A 160 -5.32 4.16 11.74
N PHE A 161 -6.44 4.87 11.88
CA PHE A 161 -7.76 4.24 12.08
C PHE A 161 -8.35 3.61 10.81
N GLN A 162 -7.80 3.88 9.63
CA GLN A 162 -8.20 3.19 8.40
C GLN A 162 -7.61 1.78 8.30
N PHE A 163 -6.52 1.49 9.02
CA PHE A 163 -5.89 0.17 9.04
C PHE A 163 -6.50 -0.71 10.11
N LYS A 164 -6.90 -1.93 9.71
CA LYS A 164 -7.34 -2.97 10.63
C LYS A 164 -6.14 -3.82 11.07
N ASN A 165 -5.97 -3.98 12.37
CA ASN A 165 -4.89 -4.78 12.92
C ASN A 165 -5.04 -6.25 12.52
N ARG A 166 -3.93 -6.95 12.25
CA ARG A 166 -3.86 -8.36 11.79
C ARG A 166 -4.48 -8.66 10.43
N GLU A 167 -4.95 -7.65 9.71
CA GLU A 167 -5.42 -7.79 8.33
C GLU A 167 -4.26 -7.61 7.34
N TYR A 168 -4.40 -8.16 6.14
CA TYR A 168 -3.38 -8.07 5.10
C TYR A 168 -3.62 -6.85 4.22
N TYR A 169 -2.58 -6.06 4.01
CA TYR A 169 -2.64 -4.89 3.13
C TYR A 169 -1.47 -4.87 2.17
N ARG A 170 -1.77 -4.40 0.97
CA ARG A 170 -0.77 -3.89 0.01
C ARG A 170 -0.69 -2.39 0.18
N VAL A 171 0.46 -1.87 0.58
CA VAL A 171 0.68 -0.42 0.67
C VAL A 171 1.75 0.06 -0.29
N PHE A 172 1.59 1.30 -0.71
CA PHE A 172 2.47 2.06 -1.57
C PHE A 172 3.05 3.22 -0.77
N TYR A 173 4.35 3.42 -0.88
CA TYR A 173 5.06 4.40 -0.07
C TYR A 173 6.25 5.01 -0.80
N ALA A 174 6.66 6.19 -0.35
CA ALA A 174 7.82 6.90 -0.82
C ALA A 174 9.10 6.24 -0.24
N PRO A 175 10.03 5.73 -1.07
CA PRO A 175 11.14 4.87 -0.62
C PRO A 175 12.06 5.47 0.43
N GLN A 176 12.43 6.75 0.28
CA GLN A 176 13.42 7.43 1.14
C GLN A 176 12.78 7.98 2.40
N SER A 177 11.67 8.70 2.26
CA SER A 177 10.96 9.35 3.38
C SER A 177 10.06 8.40 4.17
N ARG A 178 9.74 7.22 3.61
CA ARG A 178 8.78 6.24 4.18
C ARG A 178 7.39 6.84 4.43
N ILE A 179 6.99 7.81 3.63
CA ILE A 179 5.65 8.37 3.65
C ILE A 179 4.70 7.41 2.94
N LEU A 180 3.60 7.02 3.59
CA LEU A 180 2.53 6.27 2.93
C LEU A 180 1.85 7.14 1.87
N LEU A 181 1.70 6.57 0.68
CA LEU A 181 1.03 7.19 -0.47
C LEU A 181 -0.31 6.51 -0.76
N GLY A 182 -0.48 5.28 -0.32
CA GLY A 182 -1.69 4.52 -0.60
C GLY A 182 -1.68 3.12 0.03
N GLY A 183 -2.83 2.48 0.16
CA GLY A 183 -2.98 1.08 0.52
C GLY A 183 -4.30 0.49 0.05
N LYS A 184 -4.33 -0.83 -0.13
CA LYS A 184 -5.55 -1.61 -0.38
C LYS A 184 -5.51 -2.87 0.46
N GLN A 185 -6.62 -3.20 1.12
CA GLN A 185 -6.76 -4.47 1.83
C GLN A 185 -6.68 -5.63 0.82
N THR A 186 -5.89 -6.65 1.14
CA THR A 186 -5.68 -7.83 0.33
C THR A 186 -5.99 -9.08 1.15
N ARG A 187 -6.30 -10.18 0.47
CA ARG A 187 -6.36 -11.50 1.13
C ARG A 187 -4.94 -12.07 1.25
N PRO A 188 -4.64 -12.88 2.28
CA PRO A 188 -3.34 -13.54 2.41
C PRO A 188 -3.02 -14.36 1.15
N ILE A 189 -1.76 -14.28 0.71
CA ILE A 189 -1.28 -14.94 -0.51
C ILE A 189 -1.50 -16.46 -0.46
N SER A 190 -1.44 -17.08 0.74
CA SER A 190 -1.71 -18.53 0.93
C SER A 190 -3.10 -18.95 0.43
N GLN A 191 -4.15 -18.19 0.75
CA GLN A 191 -5.52 -18.50 0.31
C GLN A 191 -5.71 -18.28 -1.21
N LYS A 192 -4.91 -17.39 -1.82
CA LYS A 192 -4.99 -17.14 -3.27
C LYS A 192 -4.39 -18.30 -4.08
N ASN A 193 -3.34 -18.94 -3.57
CA ASN A 193 -2.73 -20.10 -4.22
C ASN A 193 -3.57 -21.37 -3.92
N GLU A 194 -4.00 -21.58 -2.68
CA GLU A 194 -4.88 -22.71 -2.31
C GLU A 194 -6.20 -22.70 -3.08
N SER A 195 -6.84 -21.54 -3.30
CA SER A 195 -8.08 -21.46 -4.07
C SER A 195 -7.90 -21.68 -5.58
N ARG A 196 -6.71 -21.42 -6.13
CA ARG A 196 -6.38 -21.77 -7.54
C ARG A 196 -5.99 -23.23 -7.68
N GLU A 197 -5.14 -23.75 -6.80
CA GLU A 197 -4.73 -25.16 -6.79
C GLU A 197 -5.90 -26.09 -6.48
N ASN A 198 -6.74 -25.81 -5.48
CA ASN A 198 -7.91 -26.64 -5.19
C ASN A 198 -8.92 -26.60 -6.33
N LYS A 199 -9.17 -25.43 -6.95
CA LYS A 199 -10.08 -25.35 -8.09
C LYS A 199 -9.53 -26.07 -9.33
N THR A 200 -8.20 -26.08 -9.52
CA THR A 200 -7.53 -26.81 -10.60
C THR A 200 -7.56 -28.31 -10.33
N LYS A 201 -7.30 -28.75 -9.09
CA LYS A 201 -7.41 -30.14 -8.65
C LYS A 201 -8.84 -30.67 -8.75
N GLU A 202 -9.84 -29.91 -8.34
CA GLU A 202 -11.26 -30.28 -8.45
C GLU A 202 -11.69 -30.41 -9.93
N LEU A 203 -11.21 -29.53 -10.81
CA LEU A 203 -11.41 -29.66 -12.27
C LEU A 203 -10.67 -30.86 -12.88
N ILE A 204 -9.46 -31.18 -12.40
CA ILE A 204 -8.70 -32.39 -12.79
C ILE A 204 -9.44 -33.66 -12.38
N GLU A 205 -9.96 -33.70 -11.14
CA GLU A 205 -10.74 -34.83 -10.61
C GLU A 205 -12.07 -35.05 -11.36
N HIS A 206 -12.61 -34.01 -11.99
CA HIS A 206 -13.84 -34.11 -12.78
C HIS A 206 -13.64 -34.49 -14.26
N LEU A 207 -12.41 -34.55 -14.76
CA LEU A 207 -12.11 -35.05 -16.11
C LEU A 207 -12.04 -36.57 -16.08
N THR A 208 -12.82 -37.22 -16.96
CA THR A 208 -12.71 -38.67 -17.09
C THR A 208 -11.43 -39.05 -17.84
N PRO A 209 -10.91 -40.28 -17.67
CA PRO A 209 -9.70 -40.73 -18.37
C PRO A 209 -9.79 -40.53 -19.90
N GLN A 210 -10.97 -40.79 -20.48
CA GLN A 210 -11.23 -40.59 -21.91
C GLN A 210 -11.21 -39.12 -22.33
N GLU A 211 -11.61 -38.20 -21.45
CA GLU A 211 -11.57 -36.76 -21.71
C GLU A 211 -10.14 -36.21 -21.63
N GLN A 212 -9.31 -36.75 -20.73
CA GLN A 212 -7.88 -36.42 -20.65
C GLN A 212 -7.14 -36.89 -21.91
N GLU A 213 -7.38 -38.12 -22.34
CA GLU A 213 -6.78 -38.66 -23.56
C GLU A 213 -7.22 -37.86 -24.80
N LEU A 214 -8.52 -37.53 -24.89
CA LEU A 214 -9.05 -36.66 -25.93
C LEU A 214 -8.37 -35.27 -25.93
N LEU A 215 -8.14 -34.67 -24.77
CA LEU A 215 -7.48 -33.38 -24.63
C LEU A 215 -6.02 -33.42 -25.12
N GLN A 216 -5.28 -34.48 -24.82
CA GLN A 216 -3.92 -34.68 -25.33
C GLN A 216 -3.90 -34.79 -26.86
N GLN A 217 -4.82 -35.56 -27.44
CA GLN A 217 -4.93 -35.68 -28.90
C GLN A 217 -5.30 -34.34 -29.57
N ILE A 218 -6.13 -33.52 -28.90
CA ILE A 218 -6.47 -32.17 -29.36
C ILE A 218 -5.25 -31.25 -29.34
N ALA A 219 -4.44 -31.33 -28.29
CA ALA A 219 -3.21 -30.55 -28.12
C ALA A 219 -2.15 -30.88 -29.17
N LEU A 220 -2.08 -32.14 -29.62
CA LEU A 220 -1.26 -32.59 -30.74
C LEU A 220 -1.75 -32.10 -32.11
N GLY A 221 -2.85 -31.34 -32.16
CA GLY A 221 -3.38 -30.77 -33.41
C GLY A 221 -4.21 -31.74 -34.26
N ARG A 222 -4.51 -32.94 -33.76
CA ARG A 222 -5.21 -33.99 -34.54
C ARG A 222 -6.66 -33.64 -34.85
N SER A 223 -7.12 -33.94 -36.06
CA SER A 223 -8.52 -33.70 -36.45
C SER A 223 -9.48 -34.66 -35.74
N ASN A 224 -10.77 -34.31 -35.60
CA ASN A 224 -11.74 -35.21 -34.95
C ASN A 224 -11.85 -36.59 -35.64
N LYS A 225 -11.52 -36.67 -36.94
CA LYS A 225 -11.46 -37.95 -37.68
C LYS A 225 -10.23 -38.77 -37.29
N GLU A 226 -9.06 -38.15 -37.16
CA GLU A 226 -7.85 -38.83 -36.68
C GLU A 226 -8.00 -39.28 -35.23
N ILE A 227 -8.58 -38.45 -34.37
CA ILE A 227 -8.85 -38.80 -32.97
C ILE A 227 -9.80 -40.00 -32.89
N ALA A 228 -10.85 -40.01 -33.71
CA ALA A 228 -11.79 -41.12 -33.82
C ALA A 228 -11.09 -42.43 -34.20
N LEU A 229 -10.16 -42.40 -35.16
CA LEU A 229 -9.36 -43.56 -35.55
C LEU A 229 -8.44 -44.03 -34.41
N ASN A 230 -7.74 -43.10 -33.75
CA ASN A 230 -6.80 -43.44 -32.68
C ASN A 230 -7.50 -44.04 -31.45
N LEU A 231 -8.69 -43.56 -31.12
CA LEU A 231 -9.49 -44.05 -29.98
C LEU A 231 -10.45 -45.18 -30.36
N SER A 232 -10.46 -45.64 -31.61
CA SER A 232 -11.41 -46.64 -32.13
C SER A 232 -12.89 -46.28 -31.89
N LEU A 233 -13.24 -45.00 -32.03
CA LEU A 233 -14.59 -44.45 -31.82
C LEU A 233 -15.16 -43.83 -33.10
N SER A 234 -16.48 -43.62 -33.15
CA SER A 234 -17.09 -42.90 -34.28
C SER A 234 -16.77 -41.39 -34.22
N PRO A 235 -16.66 -40.69 -35.36
CA PRO A 235 -16.48 -39.23 -35.38
C PRO A 235 -17.60 -38.47 -34.65
N ASN A 236 -18.82 -39.02 -34.63
CA ASN A 236 -19.95 -38.44 -33.90
C ASN A 236 -19.78 -38.57 -32.37
N THR A 237 -19.22 -39.68 -31.90
CA THR A 237 -18.87 -39.89 -30.49
C THR A 237 -17.81 -38.89 -30.04
N ILE A 238 -16.77 -38.65 -30.87
CA ILE A 238 -15.75 -37.62 -30.58
C ILE A 238 -16.36 -36.22 -30.53
N LYS A 239 -17.30 -35.87 -31.41
CA LYS A 239 -18.03 -34.59 -31.32
C LYS A 239 -18.81 -34.46 -30.01
N MET A 240 -19.44 -35.53 -29.54
CA MET A 240 -20.10 -35.52 -28.22
C MET A 240 -19.08 -35.33 -27.08
N TYR A 241 -17.97 -36.06 -27.11
CA TYR A 241 -16.95 -36.00 -26.05
C TYR A 241 -16.25 -34.64 -25.99
N THR A 242 -15.92 -34.05 -27.15
CA THR A 242 -15.37 -32.69 -27.23
C THR A 242 -16.32 -31.64 -26.68
N SER A 243 -17.63 -31.76 -26.93
CA SER A 243 -18.64 -30.87 -26.34
C SER A 243 -18.71 -30.98 -24.81
N ARG A 244 -18.66 -32.21 -24.27
CA ARG A 244 -18.61 -32.45 -22.82
C ARG A 244 -17.34 -31.90 -22.20
N LEU A 245 -16.19 -32.14 -22.82
CA LEU A 245 -14.89 -31.61 -22.43
C LEU A 245 -14.91 -30.07 -22.39
N TYR A 246 -15.40 -29.42 -23.44
CA TYR A 246 -15.48 -27.96 -23.50
C TYR A 246 -16.39 -27.39 -22.42
N ARG A 247 -17.53 -28.05 -22.16
CA ARG A 247 -18.43 -27.67 -21.07
C ARG A 247 -17.74 -27.77 -19.70
N LYS A 248 -16.96 -28.83 -19.47
CA LYS A 248 -16.19 -29.01 -18.23
C LYS A 248 -15.07 -27.97 -18.08
N LEU A 249 -14.38 -27.64 -19.17
CA LEU A 249 -13.33 -26.62 -19.18
C LEU A 249 -13.87 -25.17 -19.19
N GLY A 250 -15.17 -24.98 -19.40
CA GLY A 250 -15.81 -23.66 -19.46
C GLY A 250 -15.48 -22.86 -20.72
N VAL A 251 -15.16 -23.54 -21.82
CA VAL A 251 -14.73 -22.94 -23.10
C VAL A 251 -15.71 -23.25 -24.22
N ARG A 252 -15.59 -22.55 -25.35
CA ARG A 252 -16.45 -22.79 -26.53
C ARG A 252 -15.67 -23.21 -27.77
N ARG A 253 -14.39 -22.84 -27.85
CA ARG A 253 -13.54 -23.11 -29.02
C ARG A 253 -12.40 -24.06 -28.71
N ARG A 254 -11.91 -24.75 -29.74
CA ARG A 254 -10.78 -25.67 -29.65
C ARG A 254 -9.50 -24.98 -29.18
N THR A 255 -9.20 -23.79 -29.71
CA THR A 255 -8.03 -23.00 -29.32
C THR A 255 -8.12 -22.51 -27.88
N GLU A 256 -9.31 -22.10 -27.45
CA GLU A 256 -9.59 -21.74 -26.05
C GLU A 256 -9.40 -22.96 -25.12
N ALA A 257 -9.82 -24.16 -25.54
CA ALA A 257 -9.61 -25.38 -24.78
C ALA A 257 -8.13 -25.70 -24.57
N ILE A 258 -7.30 -25.56 -25.61
CA ILE A 258 -5.85 -25.78 -25.51
C ILE A 258 -5.20 -24.72 -24.61
N ALA A 259 -5.54 -23.44 -24.78
CA ALA A 259 -5.03 -22.36 -23.95
C ALA A 259 -5.41 -22.58 -22.47
N ARG A 260 -6.68 -22.92 -22.23
CA ARG A 260 -7.20 -23.17 -20.88
C ARG A 260 -6.57 -24.40 -20.24
N ALA A 261 -6.33 -25.45 -21.01
CA ALA A 261 -5.64 -26.65 -20.52
C ALA A 261 -4.18 -26.37 -20.12
N ARG A 262 -3.46 -25.53 -20.87
CA ARG A 262 -2.11 -25.07 -20.49
C ARG A 262 -2.10 -24.20 -19.24
N GLU A 263 -3.08 -23.30 -19.10
CA GLU A 263 -3.24 -22.48 -17.89
C GLU A 263 -3.52 -23.32 -16.63
N LEU A 264 -4.13 -24.50 -16.82
CA LEU A 264 -4.46 -25.46 -15.77
C LEU A 264 -3.40 -26.56 -15.63
N GLU A 265 -2.28 -26.46 -16.34
CA GLU A 265 -1.16 -27.43 -16.30
C GLU A 265 -1.58 -28.88 -16.62
N LEU A 266 -2.56 -29.05 -17.51
CA LEU A 266 -3.04 -30.35 -17.98
C LEU A 266 -2.25 -30.91 -19.17
N LEU A 267 -1.38 -30.09 -19.78
CA LEU A 267 -0.66 -30.33 -21.04
C LEU A 267 0.75 -29.73 -20.99
#